data_AF-A0A3D3EZB3-F1
#
_entry.id   AF-A0A3D3EZB3-F1
#
_cell.length_a   1.000
_cell.length_b   1.000
_cell.length_c   1.000
_cell.angle_alpha   90.00
_cell.angle_beta   90.00
_cell.angle_gamma   90.00
#
_symmetry.space_group_name_H-M   'P 1'
#
loop_
_entity.id
_entity.type
_entity.pdbx_description
1 polymer ?
#
loop_
_entity_poly.entity_id
_entity_poly.type
_entity_poly.pdbx_seq_one_letter_code
_entity_poly.pdbx_strand_id
1 'polypeptide(L)'
;MTRAIVLLSGGMDSLVTAAIAARECDELYLLHFSYGQRTESKEKWCFRQIASHYKSREARVVDYRWLAEIGGSALTDKDMSLSEDNGVPNTYVPFRNATMLCAAIAWAEVIEADSIYIGAV
;
A
#
# COMPACT_ATOMS: atom_id res chain seq x y z
N MET A 1 0.21 24.37 -5.02
CA MET A 1 -0.24 23.15 -5.71
C MET A 1 -0.47 22.11 -4.65
N THR A 2 -1.65 21.49 -4.60
CA THR A 2 -1.99 20.50 -3.59
C THR A 2 -1.34 19.15 -3.92
N ARG A 3 -0.72 18.52 -2.92
CA ARG A 3 0.03 17.27 -3.06
C ARG A 3 -0.66 16.16 -2.28
N ALA A 4 -0.85 15.02 -2.93
CA ALA A 4 -1.45 13.85 -2.32
C ALA A 4 -0.52 12.63 -2.40
N ILE A 5 -0.39 11.90 -1.30
CA ILE A 5 0.15 10.54 -1.30
C ILE A 5 -1.00 9.54 -1.35
N VAL A 6 -0.96 8.60 -2.28
CA VAL A 6 -1.92 7.50 -2.36
C VAL A 6 -1.23 6.18 -2.04
N LEU A 7 -1.80 5.44 -1.10
CA LEU A 7 -1.40 4.05 -0.84
C LEU A 7 -1.97 3.13 -1.93
N LEU A 8 -1.09 2.68 -2.83
CA LEU A 8 -1.49 2.01 -4.07
C LEU A 8 -0.98 0.56 -4.12
N SER A 9 -1.88 -0.41 -3.92
CA SER A 9 -1.56 -1.84 -4.05
C SER A 9 -1.56 -2.34 -5.50
N GLY A 10 -2.28 -1.65 -6.39
CA GLY A 10 -2.53 -2.12 -7.76
C GLY A 10 -3.83 -2.90 -7.91
N GLY A 11 -4.61 -3.04 -6.83
CA GLY A 11 -5.98 -3.55 -6.85
C GLY A 11 -7.02 -2.47 -7.15
N MET A 12 -8.27 -2.89 -7.40
CA MET A 12 -9.38 -2.02 -7.81
C MET A 12 -9.65 -0.88 -6.82
N ASP A 13 -9.74 -1.16 -5.53
CA ASP A 13 -10.06 -0.14 -4.52
C ASP A 13 -8.99 0.95 -4.51
N SER A 14 -7.71 0.54 -4.49
CA SER A 14 -6.59 1.48 -4.54
C SER A 14 -6.50 2.27 -5.85
N LEU A 15 -6.96 1.70 -6.97
CA LEU A 15 -7.06 2.40 -8.26
C LEU A 15 -8.16 3.47 -8.22
N VAL A 16 -9.34 3.15 -7.67
CA VAL A 16 -10.42 4.13 -7.51
C VAL A 16 -9.99 5.24 -6.56
N THR A 17 -9.30 4.91 -5.46
CA THR A 17 -8.70 5.89 -4.56
C THR A 17 -7.72 6.82 -5.29
N ALA A 18 -6.83 6.28 -6.14
CA ALA A 18 -5.93 7.09 -6.95
C ALA A 18 -6.66 8.00 -7.94
N ALA A 19 -7.76 7.51 -8.53
CA ALA A 19 -8.60 8.28 -9.44
C ALA A 19 -9.28 9.48 -8.72
N ILE A 20 -9.72 9.28 -7.49
CA ILE A 20 -10.30 10.35 -6.65
C ILE A 20 -9.23 11.39 -6.33
N ALA A 21 -8.09 10.97 -5.79
CA ALA A 21 -6.98 11.87 -5.44
C ALA A 21 -6.47 12.67 -6.66
N ALA A 22 -6.38 12.04 -7.83
CA ALA A 22 -5.97 12.72 -9.07
C ALA A 22 -6.97 13.77 -9.58
N ARG A 23 -8.22 13.75 -9.10
CA ARG A 23 -9.23 14.78 -9.38
C ARG A 23 -9.23 15.90 -8.36
N GLU A 24 -8.80 15.62 -7.13
CA GLU A 24 -8.86 16.54 -5.99
C GLU A 24 -7.53 17.28 -5.76
N CYS A 25 -6.42 16.78 -6.31
CA CYS A 25 -5.09 17.33 -6.08
C CYS A 25 -4.30 17.59 -7.37
N ASP A 26 -3.37 18.55 -7.31
CA ASP A 26 -2.54 18.95 -8.44
C ASP A 26 -1.40 17.95 -8.72
N GLU A 27 -0.80 17.40 -7.66
CA GLU A 27 0.32 16.46 -7.76
C GLU A 27 0.01 15.14 -7.03
N LEU A 28 0.20 14.03 -7.75
CA LEU A 28 -0.02 12.69 -7.23
C LEU A 28 1.30 11.99 -6.94
N TYR A 29 1.46 11.52 -5.71
CA TYR A 29 2.58 10.69 -5.25
C TYR A 29 2.04 9.32 -4.88
N LEU A 30 2.71 8.25 -5.32
CA LEU A 30 2.19 6.89 -5.16
C LEU A 30 3.12 6.04 -4.31
N LEU A 31 2.56 5.35 -3.32
CA LEU A 31 3.32 4.51 -2.39
C LEU A 31 2.79 3.07 -2.42
N HIS A 32 3.63 2.15 -2.83
CA HIS A 32 3.36 0.71 -2.84
C HIS A 32 4.13 -0.01 -1.74
N PHE A 33 3.59 -1.14 -1.25
CA PHE A 33 4.19 -1.91 -0.17
C PHE A 33 4.48 -3.34 -0.60
N SER A 34 5.66 -3.82 -0.26
CA SER A 34 6.15 -5.16 -0.57
C SER A 34 6.50 -5.87 0.72
N TYR A 35 5.70 -6.84 1.15
CA TYR A 35 5.93 -7.62 2.36
C TYR A 35 6.09 -9.11 2.06
N GLY A 36 6.41 -9.46 0.82
CA GLY A 36 6.60 -10.85 0.39
C GLY A 36 5.30 -11.59 0.06
N GLN A 37 4.22 -10.85 -0.19
CA GLN A 37 2.95 -11.43 -0.61
C GLN A 37 3.10 -12.23 -1.92
N ARG A 38 2.34 -13.32 -2.07
CA ARG A 38 2.41 -14.22 -3.24
C ARG A 38 2.14 -13.50 -4.57
N THR A 39 1.34 -12.45 -4.53
CA THR A 39 0.89 -11.64 -5.67
C THR A 39 1.80 -10.43 -5.98
N GLU A 40 2.91 -10.27 -5.26
CA GLU A 40 3.78 -9.08 -5.32
C GLU A 40 4.19 -8.70 -6.75
N SER A 41 4.57 -9.67 -7.60
CA SER A 41 4.98 -9.39 -8.98
C SER A 41 3.86 -8.76 -9.82
N LYS A 42 2.63 -9.27 -9.69
CA LYS A 42 1.46 -8.75 -10.42
C LYS A 42 1.05 -7.38 -9.87
N GLU A 43 1.04 -7.23 -8.54
CA GLU A 43 0.75 -5.97 -7.86
C GLU A 43 1.73 -4.86 -8.26
N LYS A 44 3.05 -5.13 -8.24
CA LYS A 44 4.08 -4.19 -8.70
C LYS A 44 3.92 -3.81 -10.17
N TRP A 45 3.53 -4.76 -11.02
CA TRP A 45 3.25 -4.46 -12.42
C TRP A 45 2.06 -3.51 -12.56
N CYS A 46 0.93 -3.82 -11.91
CA CYS A 46 -0.26 -2.95 -11.91
C CYS A 46 0.07 -1.55 -11.35
N PHE A 47 0.76 -1.49 -10.21
CA PHE A 47 1.23 -0.24 -9.60
C PHE A 47 1.98 0.65 -10.59
N ARG A 48 2.94 0.08 -11.34
CA ARG A 48 3.71 0.83 -12.36
C ARG A 48 2.84 1.32 -13.51
N GLN A 49 1.89 0.49 -13.98
CA GLN A 49 0.96 0.90 -15.04
C GLN A 49 0.07 2.07 -14.59
N ILE A 50 -0.45 1.99 -13.37
CA ILE A 50 -1.30 3.05 -12.80
C ILE A 50 -0.49 4.33 -12.58
N ALA A 51 0.74 4.23 -12.06
CA ALA A 51 1.64 5.36 -11.91
C ALA A 51 1.93 6.07 -13.24
N SER A 52 2.17 5.29 -14.29
CA SER A 52 2.35 5.83 -15.65
C SER A 52 1.09 6.47 -16.19
N HIS A 53 -0.09 5.86 -15.97
CA HIS A 53 -1.37 6.37 -16.45
C HIS A 53 -1.69 7.75 -15.86
N TYR A 54 -1.56 7.90 -14.54
CA TYR A 54 -1.82 9.16 -13.84
C TYR A 54 -0.65 10.14 -13.89
N LYS A 55 0.46 9.79 -14.54
CA LYS A 55 1.70 10.60 -14.60
C LYS A 55 2.11 11.08 -13.21
N SER A 56 2.12 10.16 -12.24
CA SER A 56 2.46 10.47 -10.86
C SER A 56 3.81 11.19 -10.78
N ARG A 57 3.89 12.21 -9.93
CA ARG A 57 5.10 13.01 -9.72
C ARG A 57 6.25 12.14 -9.23
N GLU A 58 5.96 11.21 -8.33
CA GLU A 58 6.89 10.21 -7.86
C GLU A 58 6.14 8.94 -7.43
N ALA A 59 6.75 7.78 -7.63
CA ALA A 59 6.20 6.49 -7.25
C ALA A 59 7.27 5.68 -6.50
N ARG A 60 6.97 5.26 -5.27
CA ARG A 60 7.89 4.52 -4.40
C ARG A 60 7.34 3.16 -4.01
N VAL A 61 8.25 2.23 -3.79
CA VAL A 61 7.97 0.91 -3.21
C VAL A 61 8.68 0.82 -1.87
N VAL A 62 7.94 0.52 -0.81
CA VAL A 62 8.48 0.31 0.54
C VAL A 62 8.56 -1.19 0.82
N ASP A 63 9.72 -1.64 1.27
CA ASP A 63 9.94 -3.03 1.66
C ASP A 63 9.58 -3.23 3.14
N TYR A 64 8.55 -4.03 3.37
CA TYR A 64 7.98 -4.44 4.66
C TYR A 64 8.19 -5.93 4.95
N ARG A 65 9.15 -6.59 4.30
CA ARG A 65 9.45 -8.01 4.55
C ARG A 65 9.85 -8.29 6.00
N TRP A 66 10.35 -7.29 6.73
CA TRP A 66 10.61 -7.38 8.18
C TRP A 66 9.35 -7.72 9.00
N LEU A 67 8.14 -7.51 8.49
CA LEU A 67 6.91 -7.97 9.15
C LEU A 67 6.88 -9.50 9.33
N ALA A 68 7.56 -10.25 8.46
CA ALA A 68 7.73 -11.69 8.61
C ALA A 68 8.59 -12.07 9.81
N GLU A 69 9.55 -11.22 10.20
CA GLU A 69 10.40 -11.45 11.38
C GLU A 69 9.62 -11.27 12.70
N ILE A 70 8.57 -10.43 12.68
CA ILE A 70 7.63 -10.33 13.82
C ILE A 70 6.74 -11.57 13.88
N GLY A 71 6.31 -12.09 12.72
CA GLY A 71 5.42 -13.24 12.63
C GLY A 71 3.95 -12.91 12.94
N GLY A 72 3.15 -13.95 13.24
CA GLY A 72 1.74 -13.81 13.59
C GLY A 72 0.76 -13.73 12.41
N SER A 73 1.25 -13.98 11.18
CA SER A 73 0.41 -14.06 9.98
C SER A 73 0.89 -15.14 9.00
N ALA A 74 -0.03 -15.95 8.51
CA ALA A 74 0.17 -16.92 7.42
C ALA A 74 0.42 -16.25 6.05
N LEU A 75 0.29 -14.92 5.93
CA LEU A 75 0.73 -14.20 4.73
C LEU A 75 2.24 -13.95 4.71
N THR A 76 2.87 -13.90 5.88
CA THR A 76 4.31 -13.61 6.02
C THR A 76 5.10 -14.83 6.46
N ASP A 77 4.46 -15.80 7.11
CA ASP A 77 5.04 -17.09 7.50
C ASP A 77 4.62 -18.19 6.51
N LYS A 78 5.61 -18.83 5.87
CA LYS A 78 5.37 -19.88 4.85
C LYS A 78 5.10 -21.26 5.46
N ASP A 79 5.45 -21.47 6.73
CA ASP A 79 5.30 -22.75 7.41
C ASP A 79 3.95 -22.85 8.15
N MET A 80 3.20 -21.75 8.21
CA MET A 80 1.86 -21.69 8.80
C MET A 80 0.77 -22.15 7.82
N SER A 81 -0.01 -23.15 8.22
CA SER A 81 -1.19 -23.58 7.44
C SER A 81 -2.29 -22.53 7.47
N LEU A 82 -2.95 -22.26 6.34
CA LEU A 82 -4.14 -21.40 6.28
C LEU A 82 -5.26 -22.01 7.13
N SER A 83 -5.86 -21.21 8.02
CA SER A 83 -7.00 -21.63 8.83
C SER A 83 -8.26 -20.87 8.39
N GLU A 84 -9.36 -21.58 8.16
CA GLU A 84 -10.68 -21.00 7.85
C GLU A 84 -11.55 -20.84 9.12
N ASP A 85 -10.93 -20.46 10.24
CA ASP A 85 -11.68 -20.23 11.48
C ASP A 85 -12.54 -18.95 11.39
N ASN A 86 -13.69 -18.96 12.08
CA ASN A 86 -14.65 -17.84 12.11
C ASN A 86 -14.14 -16.59 12.88
N GLY A 87 -12.87 -16.57 13.29
CA GLY A 87 -12.23 -15.46 14.02
C GLY A 87 -11.50 -14.49 13.10
N VAL A 88 -10.51 -13.76 13.65
CA VAL A 88 -9.57 -12.99 12.82
C VAL A 88 -8.80 -14.01 11.96
N PRO A 89 -8.84 -13.90 10.62
CA PRO A 89 -8.13 -14.84 9.76
C PRO A 89 -6.66 -14.87 10.14
N ASN A 90 -6.05 -16.05 10.17
CA ASN A 90 -4.61 -16.15 10.43
C ASN A 90 -3.76 -15.53 9.32
N THR A 91 -4.37 -15.08 8.22
CA THR A 91 -3.75 -14.24 7.18
C THR A 91 -3.70 -12.76 7.55
N TYR A 92 -4.34 -12.32 8.63
CA TYR A 92 -4.24 -10.96 9.12
C TYR A 92 -2.81 -10.63 9.53
N VAL A 93 -2.24 -9.57 8.95
CA VAL A 93 -0.94 -9.03 9.37
C VAL A 93 -1.20 -7.96 10.45
N PRO A 94 -0.75 -8.17 11.71
CA PRO A 94 -1.02 -7.24 12.80
C PRO A 94 -0.65 -5.80 12.47
N PHE A 95 -1.61 -4.88 12.63
CA PHE A 95 -1.44 -3.43 12.46
C PHE A 95 -0.84 -2.97 11.11
N ARG A 96 -0.90 -3.80 10.06
CA ARG A 96 -0.27 -3.50 8.75
C ARG A 96 -0.64 -2.12 8.19
N ASN A 97 -1.92 -1.74 8.26
CA ASN A 97 -2.38 -0.46 7.71
C ASN A 97 -1.82 0.74 8.49
N ALA A 98 -1.65 0.62 9.81
CA ALA A 98 -1.02 1.66 10.62
C ALA A 98 0.46 1.82 10.21
N THR A 99 1.19 0.72 10.03
CA THR A 99 2.56 0.74 9.54
C THR A 99 2.65 1.39 8.16
N MET A 100 1.72 1.09 7.26
CA MET A 100 1.65 1.72 5.93
C MET A 100 1.42 3.24 6.01
N LEU A 101 0.50 3.66 6.87
CA LEU A 101 0.24 5.09 7.11
C LEU A 101 1.45 5.79 7.71
N CYS A 102 2.16 5.19 8.67
CA CYS A 102 3.38 5.77 9.23
C CYS A 102 4.44 6.08 8.17
N ALA A 103 4.66 5.17 7.20
CA ALA A 103 5.59 5.45 6.10
C ALA A 103 5.09 6.53 5.14
N ALA A 104 3.79 6.57 4.85
CA ALA A 104 3.21 7.65 4.07
C ALA A 104 3.34 9.01 4.77
N ILE A 105 3.09 9.07 6.08
CA ILE A 105 3.27 10.29 6.88
C ILE A 105 4.73 10.72 6.88
N ALA A 106 5.67 9.80 7.10
CA ALA A 106 7.10 10.10 7.07
C ALA A 106 7.53 10.67 5.70
N TRP A 107 6.95 10.17 4.61
CA TRP A 107 7.21 10.73 3.28
C TRP A 107 6.48 12.06 3.05
N ALA A 108 5.25 12.19 3.53
CA ALA A 108 4.43 13.40 3.45
C ALA A 108 5.16 14.59 4.06
N GLU A 109 5.81 14.42 5.22
CA GLU A 109 6.59 15.48 5.87
C GLU A 109 7.74 15.99 4.97
N VAL A 110 8.39 15.12 4.20
CA VAL A 110 9.51 15.48 3.33
C VAL A 110 9.05 16.24 2.09
N ILE A 111 7.91 15.85 1.52
CA ILE A 111 7.37 16.45 0.30
C ILE A 111 6.27 17.49 0.59
N GLU A 112 6.02 17.79 1.87
CA GLU A 112 4.94 18.64 2.36
C GLU A 112 3.59 18.29 1.72
N ALA A 113 3.19 17.01 1.80
CA ALA A 113 1.92 16.57 1.24
C ALA A 113 0.74 17.03 2.11
N ASP A 114 -0.32 17.55 1.46
CA ASP A 114 -1.52 18.05 2.14
C ASP A 114 -2.45 16.91 2.59
N SER A 115 -2.38 15.77 1.91
CA SER A 115 -3.35 14.69 2.10
C SER A 115 -2.76 13.30 1.83
N ILE A 116 -3.27 12.32 2.55
CA ILE A 116 -2.96 10.89 2.37
C ILE A 116 -4.27 10.16 2.09
N TYR A 117 -4.30 9.39 1.01
CA TYR A 117 -5.46 8.59 0.63
C TYR A 117 -5.18 7.09 0.81
N ILE A 118 -6.14 6.39 1.41
CA ILE A 118 -6.09 4.94 1.63
C ILE A 118 -7.45 4.32 1.29
N GLY A 119 -7.45 3.36 0.37
CA GLY A 119 -8.62 2.52 0.04
C GLY A 119 -8.60 1.20 0.80
N ALA A 120 -8.63 1.25 2.14
CA ALA A 120 -8.60 0.07 2.99
C ALA A 120 -10.01 -0.49 3.23
N VAL A 121 -10.11 -1.82 3.28
CA VAL A 121 -11.30 -2.60 3.66
C VAL A 121 -10.94 -3.49 4.85
#